data_AF-A0A3C0R202-F1
#
_entry.id   AF-A0A3C0R202-F1
#
_cell.length_a   1.000
_cell.length_b   1.000
_cell.length_c   1.000
_cell.angle_alpha   90.00
_cell.angle_beta   90.00
_cell.angle_gamma   90.00
#
_symmetry.space_group_name_H-M   'P 1'
#
loop_
_entity.id
_entity.type
_entity.pdbx_description
1 polymer ?
#
loop_
_entity_poly.entity_id
_entity_poly.type
_entity_poly.pdbx_seq_one_letter_code
_entity_poly.pdbx_strand_id
1 'polypeptide(L)' 'MSTAEIKQTIEGMSDEERFFAASYLGVLIRREDPDYRRALGERLDRIAHGSKLTLDQAVKTHAALESEGL' A
#
# COMPACT_ATOMS: atom_id res chain seq x y z
N MET A 1 0.54 2.84 25.40
CA MET A 1 0.50 3.96 24.44
C MET A 1 -0.97 4.31 24.22
N SER A 2 -1.35 5.56 24.48
CA SER A 2 -2.70 6.07 24.27
C SER A 2 -2.93 6.42 22.80
N THR A 3 -4.20 6.55 22.40
CA THR A 3 -4.57 7.02 21.06
C THR A 3 -4.01 8.41 20.74
N ALA A 4 -3.81 9.26 21.76
CA ALA A 4 -3.20 10.58 21.60
C ALA A 4 -1.69 10.47 21.28
N GLU A 5 -0.97 9.60 21.98
CA GLU A 5 0.46 9.35 21.73
C GLU A 5 0.70 8.74 20.34
N ILE A 6 -0.20 7.87 19.87
CA ILE A 6 -0.14 7.29 18.52
C ILE A 6 -0.32 8.38 17.46
N LYS A 7 -1.29 9.28 17.62
CA LYS A 7 -1.52 10.39 16.67
C LYS A 7 -0.30 11.30 16.59
N GLN A 8 0.25 11.69 17.73
CA GLN A 8 1.42 12.55 17.80
C GLN A 8 2.65 11.90 17.13
N THR A 9 2.79 10.58 17.28
CA THR A 9 3.84 9.82 16.59
C THR A 9 3.65 9.83 15.08
N ILE A 10 2.41 9.64 14.58
CA ILE A 10 2.09 9.66 13.14
C ILE A 10 2.29 11.06 12.55
N GLU A 11 1.91 12.11 13.28
CA GLU A 11 2.10 13.51 12.85
C GLU A 11 3.58 13.86 12.69
N GLY A 12 4.45 13.27 13.52
CA GLY A 12 5.91 13.42 13.43
C GLY A 12 6.59 12.62 12.32
N MET A 13 5.90 11.68 11.68
CA MET A 13 6.45 10.88 10.58
C MET A 13 6.53 11.69 9.28
N SER A 14 7.55 11.43 8.49
CA SER A 14 7.62 11.81 7.08
C SER A 14 6.56 11.11 6.23
N ASP A 15 6.29 11.61 5.03
CA ASP A 15 5.30 11.01 4.13
C ASP A 15 5.65 9.57 3.74
N GLU A 16 6.94 9.27 3.58
CA GLU A 16 7.43 7.92 3.32
C GLU A 16 7.17 6.98 4.51
N GLU A 17 7.48 7.42 5.74
CA GLU A 17 7.22 6.64 6.94
C GLU A 17 5.72 6.42 7.17
N ARG A 18 4.88 7.44 6.91
CA ARG A 18 3.42 7.30 6.97
C ARG A 18 2.91 6.30 5.93
N PHE A 19 3.47 6.32 4.73
CA PHE A 19 3.11 5.37 3.68
C PHE A 19 3.43 3.92 4.09
N PHE A 20 4.61 3.68 4.66
CA PHE A 20 4.99 2.37 5.17
C PHE A 20 4.12 1.94 6.36
N ALA A 21 3.89 2.84 7.32
CA ALA A 21 3.05 2.56 8.49
C ALA A 21 1.61 2.23 8.09
N ALA A 22 1.02 2.99 7.16
CA ALA A 22 -0.32 2.73 6.65
C ALA A 22 -0.41 1.36 5.93
N SER A 23 0.59 1.05 5.10
CA SER A 23 0.69 -0.25 4.41
C SER A 23 0.77 -1.41 5.41
N TYR A 24 1.61 -1.27 6.44
CA TYR A 24 1.77 -2.27 7.48
C TYR A 24 0.49 -2.48 8.31
N LEU A 25 -0.17 -1.39 8.71
CA LEU A 25 -1.45 -1.46 9.41
C LEU A 25 -2.54 -2.11 8.54
N GLY A 26 -2.56 -1.81 7.24
CA GLY A 26 -3.47 -2.45 6.29
C GLY A 26 -3.29 -3.97 6.22
N VAL A 27 -2.04 -4.46 6.28
CA VAL A 27 -1.73 -5.89 6.37
C VAL A 27 -2.20 -6.46 7.70
N LEU A 28 -1.94 -5.78 8.82
CA LEU A 28 -2.31 -6.26 10.15
C LEU A 28 -3.83 -6.44 10.29
N ILE A 29 -4.62 -5.47 9.81
CA ILE A 29 -6.08 -5.50 9.87
C ILE A 29 -6.65 -6.71 9.12
N ARG A 30 -6.01 -7.11 8.03
CA ARG A 30 -6.47 -8.18 7.14
C ARG A 30 -5.68 -9.48 7.29
N ARG A 31 -4.86 -9.59 8.34
CA ARG A 31 -3.92 -10.71 8.51
C ARG A 31 -4.65 -12.06 8.57
N GLU A 32 -5.83 -12.08 9.17
CA GLU A 32 -6.64 -13.28 9.32
C GLU A 32 -7.69 -13.45 8.21
N ASP A 33 -7.80 -12.48 7.29
CA ASP A 33 -8.74 -12.53 6.17
C ASP A 33 -8.19 -13.47 5.07
N PRO A 34 -8.85 -14.62 4.82
CA PRO A 34 -8.38 -15.61 3.84
C PRO A 34 -8.48 -15.10 2.40
N ASP A 35 -9.46 -14.24 2.08
CA ASP A 35 -9.62 -13.68 0.74
C ASP A 35 -8.52 -12.65 0.45
N TYR A 36 -8.19 -11.81 1.43
CA TYR A 36 -7.06 -10.90 1.33
C TYR A 36 -5.74 -11.64 1.10
N ARG A 37 -5.49 -12.74 1.85
CA ARG A 37 -4.27 -13.53 1.72
C ARG A 37 -4.14 -14.18 0.34
N ARG A 38 -5.24 -14.70 -0.20
CA ARG A 38 -5.29 -15.29 -1.54
C ARG A 38 -4.97 -14.25 -2.61
N ALA A 39 -5.64 -13.10 -2.58
CA ALA A 39 -5.39 -12.01 -3.53
C ALA A 39 -3.96 -11.45 -3.45
N LEU A 40 -3.41 -11.35 -2.23
CA LEU A 40 -2.01 -10.95 -2.03
C LEU A 40 -1.05 -11.98 -2.62
N GLY A 41 -1.29 -13.28 -2.41
CA GLY A 41 -0.50 -14.36 -2.99
C GLY A 41 -0.48 -14.28 -4.52
N GLU A 42 -1.65 -14.18 -5.15
CA GLU A 42 -1.76 -14.03 -6.61
C GLU A 42 -1.00 -12.80 -7.13
N ARG A 43 -1.03 -11.69 -6.39
CA ARG A 43 -0.30 -10.47 -6.75
C ARG A 43 1.22 -10.67 -6.65
N LEU A 44 1.69 -11.33 -5.60
CA LEU A 44 3.11 -11.65 -5.43
C LEU A 44 3.59 -12.62 -6.51
N ASP A 45 2.77 -13.61 -6.88
CA ASP A 45 3.08 -14.54 -7.96
C ASP A 45 3.20 -13.81 -9.30
N ARG A 46 2.27 -12.89 -9.64
CA ARG A 46 2.40 -12.07 -10.84
C ARG A 46 3.70 -11.26 -10.86
N ILE A 47 4.07 -10.66 -9.73
CA ILE A 47 5.32 -9.90 -9.58
C ILE A 47 6.55 -10.80 -9.75
N ALA A 48 6.53 -12.00 -9.17
CA ALA A 48 7.62 -12.97 -9.28
C ALA A 48 7.81 -13.46 -10.72
N HIS A 49 6.72 -13.67 -11.46
CA HIS A 49 6.72 -14.10 -12.86
C HIS A 49 6.97 -12.95 -13.87
N GLY A 50 7.48 -11.82 -13.40
CA GLY A 50 7.92 -10.73 -14.29
C GLY A 50 6.82 -9.77 -14.73
N SER A 51 5.60 -9.87 -14.20
CA SER A 51 4.57 -8.84 -14.35
C SER A 51 4.83 -7.65 -13.41
N LYS A 52 6.08 -7.19 -13.36
CA LYS A 52 6.48 -6.01 -12.61
C LYS A 52 6.18 -4.79 -13.48
N LEU A 53 5.31 -3.92 -13.00
CA LEU A 53 5.20 -2.58 -13.57
C LEU A 53 6.48 -1.82 -13.24
N THR A 54 7.09 -1.20 -14.24
CA THR A 54 8.17 -0.23 -14.00
C THR A 54 7.61 1.03 -13.36
N LEU A 55 8.46 1.81 -12.70
CA LEU A 55 8.06 3.11 -12.15
C LEU A 55 7.45 4.00 -13.25
N ASP A 56 8.03 4.03 -14.43
CA ASP A 56 7.50 4.78 -15.58
C ASP A 56 6.10 4.32 -16.01
N GLN A 57 5.84 3.00 -15.98
CA GLN A 57 4.51 2.47 -16.29
C GLN A 57 3.51 2.84 -15.20
N ALA A 58 3.93 2.82 -13.93
CA ALA A 58 3.08 3.24 -12.81
C ALA A 58 2.73 4.73 -12.90
N VAL A 59 3.72 5.60 -13.21
CA VAL A 59 3.51 7.04 -13.41
C VAL A 59 2.57 7.32 -14.58
N LYS A 60 2.75 6.65 -15.72
CA LYS A 60 1.85 6.79 -16.87
C LYS A 60 0.42 6.35 -16.54
N THR A 61 0.28 5.25 -15.80
CA THR A 61 -1.03 4.76 -15.38
C THR A 61 -1.69 5.74 -14.42
N HIS A 62 -0.94 6.29 -13.45
CA HIS A 62 -1.45 7.29 -12.52
C HIS A 62 -1.91 8.56 -13.23
N ALA A 63 -1.11 9.10 -14.15
CA ALA A 63 -1.49 10.28 -14.93
C ALA A 63 -2.73 10.03 -15.80
N ALA A 64 -2.88 8.81 -16.35
CA ALA A 64 -4.08 8.44 -17.09
C ALA A 64 -5.33 8.41 -16.19
N LEU A 65 -5.22 7.81 -15.00
CA LEU A 65 -6.30 7.78 -14.02
C LEU A 65 -6.71 9.18 -13.55
N GLU A 66 -5.73 10.06 -13.28
CA GLU A 66 -6.01 11.46 -12.92
C GLU A 66 -6.76 12.19 -14.05
N SER A 67 -6.41 11.93 -15.31
CA SER A 67 -7.10 12.53 -16.46
C SER A 67 -8.55 12.05 -16.63
N GLU A 68 -8.87 10.87 -16.09
CA GLU A 68 -10.22 10.29 -16.05
C GLU A 68 -10.99 10.71 -14.78
N GLY A 69 -10.35 11.46 -13.87
CA GLY A 69 -10.95 11.94 -12.62
C GLY A 69 -11.02 10.89 -11.50
N LEU A 70 -10.19 9.86 -11.57
CA LEU A 70 -9.99 8.81 -10.57
C LEU A 70 -8.70 9.05 -9.76
#